data_AF-M3C3U6-F1
#
_entry.id   AF-M3C3U6-F1
#
_cell.length_a   1.000
_cell.length_b   1.000
_cell.length_c   1.000
_cell.angle_alpha   90.00
_cell.angle_beta   90.00
_cell.angle_gamma   90.00
#
_symmetry.space_group_name_H-M   'P 1'
#
loop_
_entity.id
_entity.type
_entity.pdbx_description
1 polymer ?
#
loop_
_entity_poly.entity_id
_entity_poly.type
_entity_poly.pdbx_seq_one_letter_code
_entity_poly.pdbx_strand_id
1 'polypeptide(L)'
;MTTVPLDIAFFRRFLDRAVEVVVASADHLTELDAAIGDADHGANLKRGFTSAAGAEAVAAAGTPGALLTAVGAHLTNTVGGASGPLFGTVFRRMGKVLGEEAEVTPEALGQGLAAAVRSVRRLGDSAPGDATMVDALQPAADALAASLADGDDVPAALRAAARAAVEGAEATVPLRARRGRASYLGERSVGHEDPGAASSALLVTALYEATDPELAPRRQEEPGRQEEPRAAEVTPDASPAPAPGRVGVVLVSHSRELAAATAGLAAALVGTGDPAPVALAGGLPDGGVGTSAELVRTAVAEAGEGAGVVVLCDMGSAVLTVKSLLGTGELADARLVDAPFVEGAVAAVVTASAGGDLAAVLAAAEDARTYRKL
;
A
#
# COMPACT_ATOMS: atom_id res chain seq x y z
N MET A 1 34.76 -18.32 8.70
CA MET A 1 33.34 -18.02 8.46
C MET A 1 33.21 -16.52 8.50
N THR A 2 32.80 -15.90 7.40
CA THR A 2 32.63 -14.45 7.33
C THR A 2 31.34 -14.12 8.09
N THR A 3 31.45 -13.48 9.24
CA THR A 3 30.30 -13.03 10.02
C THR A 3 29.58 -11.93 9.26
N VAL A 4 28.32 -12.15 8.89
CA VAL A 4 27.47 -11.13 8.26
C VAL A 4 26.87 -10.28 9.37
N PRO A 5 27.23 -8.98 9.49
CA PRO A 5 26.61 -8.11 10.47
C PRO A 5 25.14 -7.87 10.09
N LEU A 6 24.23 -8.03 11.05
CA LEU A 6 22.80 -7.73 10.89
C LEU A 6 22.53 -6.27 11.27
N ASP A 7 23.24 -5.37 10.62
CA ASP A 7 23.16 -3.93 10.81
C ASP A 7 22.15 -3.28 9.84
N ILE A 8 22.01 -1.95 9.92
CA ILE A 8 21.12 -1.24 9.00
C ILE A 8 21.48 -1.43 7.52
N ALA A 9 22.76 -1.62 7.19
CA ALA A 9 23.18 -1.82 5.81
C ALA A 9 22.70 -3.18 5.27
N PHE A 10 22.69 -4.22 6.10
CA PHE A 10 22.07 -5.51 5.76
C PHE A 10 20.58 -5.35 5.49
N PHE A 11 19.83 -4.68 6.38
CA PHE A 11 18.38 -4.53 6.19
C PHE A 11 18.00 -3.59 5.04
N ARG A 12 18.85 -2.61 4.69
CA ARG A 12 18.69 -1.81 3.46
C ARG A 12 18.90 -2.65 2.20
N ARG A 13 19.94 -3.50 2.16
CA ARG A 13 20.13 -4.46 1.06
C ARG A 13 18.95 -5.40 0.92
N PHE A 14 18.44 -5.91 2.05
CA PHE A 14 17.21 -6.72 2.06
C PHE A 14 16.03 -5.97 1.47
N LEU A 15 15.78 -4.71 1.88
CA LEU A 15 14.68 -3.92 1.34
C LEU A 15 14.82 -3.70 -0.17
N ASP A 16 16.02 -3.33 -0.63
CA ASP A 16 16.27 -3.17 -2.07
C ASP A 16 15.99 -4.45 -2.84
N ARG A 17 16.51 -5.57 -2.34
CA ARG A 17 16.30 -6.88 -2.96
C ARG A 17 14.83 -7.29 -2.95
N ALA A 18 14.12 -7.07 -1.84
CA ALA A 18 12.69 -7.31 -1.72
C ALA A 18 11.89 -6.53 -2.78
N VAL A 19 12.23 -5.25 -3.00
CA VAL A 19 11.59 -4.43 -4.03
C VAL A 19 11.87 -5.01 -5.42
N GLU A 20 13.11 -5.37 -5.73
CA GLU A 20 13.47 -5.96 -7.03
C GLU A 20 12.68 -7.23 -7.32
N VAL A 21 12.67 -8.20 -6.40
CA VAL A 21 12.01 -9.49 -6.62
C VAL A 21 10.49 -9.35 -6.67
N VAL A 22 9.90 -8.46 -5.87
CA VAL A 22 8.46 -8.17 -5.92
C VAL A 22 8.07 -7.50 -7.24
N VAL A 23 8.87 -6.53 -7.71
CA VAL A 23 8.62 -5.86 -8.99
C VAL A 23 8.74 -6.85 -10.16
N ALA A 24 9.78 -7.70 -10.16
CA ALA A 24 10.02 -8.69 -11.20
C ALA A 24 8.95 -9.80 -11.21
N SER A 25 8.41 -10.16 -10.03
CA SER A 25 7.42 -11.22 -9.89
C SER A 25 5.97 -10.71 -9.92
N ALA A 26 5.75 -9.41 -10.09
CA ALA A 26 4.42 -8.79 -9.96
C ALA A 26 3.38 -9.40 -10.91
N ASP A 27 3.76 -9.66 -12.16
CA ASP A 27 2.85 -10.25 -13.15
C ASP A 27 2.49 -11.69 -12.76
N HIS A 28 3.49 -12.50 -12.39
CA HIS A 28 3.26 -13.88 -11.93
C HIS A 28 2.39 -13.94 -10.67
N LEU A 29 2.65 -13.08 -9.67
CA LEU A 29 1.83 -13.00 -8.46
C LEU A 29 0.38 -12.56 -8.77
N THR A 30 0.20 -11.73 -9.79
CA THR A 30 -1.12 -11.34 -10.28
C THR A 30 -1.82 -12.51 -10.99
N GLU A 31 -1.09 -13.33 -11.75
CA GLU A 31 -1.63 -14.54 -12.39
C GLU A 31 -2.09 -15.58 -11.36
N LEU A 32 -1.30 -15.80 -10.29
CA LEU A 32 -1.70 -16.68 -9.19
C LEU A 32 -2.98 -16.19 -8.53
N ASP A 33 -3.05 -14.89 -8.21
CA ASP A 33 -4.23 -14.28 -7.61
C ASP A 33 -5.42 -14.21 -8.57
N ALA A 34 -5.22 -14.15 -9.88
CA ALA A 34 -6.31 -14.20 -10.85
C ALA A 34 -7.03 -15.56 -10.86
N ALA A 35 -6.32 -16.65 -10.53
CA ALA A 35 -6.90 -17.98 -10.49
C ALA A 35 -7.84 -18.17 -9.29
N ILE A 36 -7.53 -17.54 -8.15
CA ILE A 36 -8.23 -17.78 -6.88
C ILE A 36 -8.67 -16.52 -6.11
N GLY A 37 -8.55 -15.34 -6.71
CA GLY A 37 -8.78 -14.04 -6.08
C GLY A 37 -9.30 -13.00 -7.07
N ASP A 38 -8.85 -11.75 -6.92
CA ASP A 38 -9.30 -10.60 -7.72
C ASP A 38 -8.21 -10.01 -8.64
N ALA A 39 -7.10 -10.73 -8.82
CA ALA A 39 -6.02 -10.37 -9.73
C ALA A 39 -5.38 -9.01 -9.41
N ASP A 40 -5.21 -8.70 -8.13
CA ASP A 40 -4.65 -7.42 -7.69
C ASP A 40 -3.39 -7.57 -6.83
N HIS A 41 -3.09 -8.78 -6.32
CA HIS A 41 -2.04 -8.99 -5.33
C HIS A 41 -0.66 -8.51 -5.79
N GLY A 42 -0.21 -8.94 -6.96
CA GLY A 42 1.11 -8.57 -7.48
C GLY A 42 1.22 -7.06 -7.74
N ALA A 43 0.18 -6.46 -8.33
CA ALA A 43 0.12 -5.01 -8.53
C ALA A 43 0.13 -4.24 -7.19
N ASN A 44 -0.58 -4.72 -6.18
CA ASN A 44 -0.64 -4.11 -4.84
C ASN A 44 0.74 -4.16 -4.15
N LEU A 45 1.42 -5.30 -4.18
CA LEU A 45 2.75 -5.44 -3.60
C LEU A 45 3.79 -4.60 -4.34
N LYS A 46 3.76 -4.58 -5.67
CA LYS A 46 4.64 -3.72 -6.48
C LYS A 46 4.51 -2.26 -6.08
N ARG A 47 3.28 -1.73 -5.97
CA ARG A 47 3.04 -0.33 -5.56
C ARG A 47 3.53 -0.07 -4.13
N GLY A 48 3.21 -0.96 -3.19
CA GLY A 48 3.60 -0.79 -1.79
C GLY A 48 5.11 -0.81 -1.57
N PHE A 49 5.81 -1.83 -2.09
CA PHE A 49 7.25 -1.95 -1.90
C PHE A 49 8.01 -0.84 -2.64
N THR A 50 7.61 -0.50 -3.87
CA THR A 50 8.25 0.61 -4.62
C THR A 50 8.09 1.94 -3.89
N SER A 51 6.89 2.24 -3.38
CA SER A 51 6.66 3.49 -2.64
C SER A 51 7.35 3.49 -1.26
N ALA A 52 7.42 2.35 -0.57
CA ALA A 52 8.12 2.23 0.72
C ALA A 52 9.61 2.53 0.59
N ALA A 53 10.25 2.06 -0.49
CA ALA A 53 11.67 2.31 -0.75
C ALA A 53 12.01 3.80 -0.94
N GLY A 54 11.05 4.61 -1.40
CA GLY A 54 11.20 6.06 -1.58
C GLY A 54 10.67 6.90 -0.41
N ALA A 55 10.14 6.29 0.65
CA ALA A 55 9.51 7.01 1.74
C ALA A 55 10.53 7.70 2.65
N GLU A 56 10.30 8.97 3.00
CA GLU A 56 11.19 9.77 3.85
C GLU A 56 11.46 9.09 5.20
N ALA A 57 10.41 8.55 5.85
CA ALA A 57 10.54 7.85 7.12
C ALA A 57 11.42 6.59 7.02
N VAL A 58 11.43 5.93 5.86
CA VAL A 58 12.29 4.75 5.59
C VAL A 58 13.74 5.21 5.37
N ALA A 59 13.95 6.30 4.63
CA ALA A 59 15.27 6.88 4.41
C ALA A 59 15.91 7.41 5.71
N ALA A 60 15.09 8.01 6.59
CA ALA A 60 15.52 8.59 7.86
C ALA A 60 15.77 7.56 8.97
N ALA A 61 15.41 6.29 8.78
CA ALA A 61 15.62 5.25 9.78
C ALA A 61 17.12 5.06 10.07
N GLY A 62 17.47 5.07 11.37
CA GLY A 62 18.85 4.92 11.87
C GLY A 62 19.21 3.54 12.40
N THR A 63 18.22 2.67 12.63
CA THR A 63 18.38 1.32 13.19
C THR A 63 17.62 0.29 12.35
N PRO A 64 18.00 -0.99 12.36
CA PRO A 64 17.22 -2.08 11.75
C PRO A 64 15.76 -2.10 12.18
N GLY A 65 15.49 -1.95 13.48
CA GLY A 65 14.12 -1.99 14.00
C GLY A 65 13.28 -0.80 13.55
N ALA A 66 13.85 0.41 13.54
CA ALA A 66 13.20 1.60 13.00
C ALA A 66 12.90 1.45 11.50
N LEU A 67 13.84 0.90 10.72
CA LEU A 67 13.68 0.68 9.29
C LEU A 67 12.51 -0.26 9.00
N LEU A 68 12.47 -1.44 9.62
CA LEU A 68 11.36 -2.39 9.44
C LEU A 68 10.03 -1.82 9.94
N THR A 69 10.04 -1.03 11.02
CA THR A 69 8.83 -0.37 11.52
C THR A 69 8.30 0.65 10.52
N ALA A 70 9.17 1.48 9.94
CA ALA A 70 8.81 2.47 8.93
C ALA A 70 8.27 1.81 7.66
N VAL A 71 8.95 0.77 7.15
CA VAL A 71 8.48 -0.01 5.99
C VAL A 71 7.10 -0.60 6.27
N GLY A 72 6.92 -1.26 7.42
CA GLY A 72 5.63 -1.88 7.73
C GLY A 72 4.50 -0.87 7.96
N ALA A 73 4.79 0.30 8.51
CA ALA A 73 3.81 1.39 8.61
C ALA A 73 3.40 1.86 7.21
N HIS A 74 4.36 2.06 6.31
CA HIS A 74 4.11 2.47 4.93
C HIS A 74 3.29 1.44 4.15
N LEU A 75 3.65 0.16 4.23
CA LEU A 75 2.92 -0.93 3.56
C LEU A 75 1.47 -1.06 4.06
N THR A 76 1.21 -0.78 5.35
CA THR A 76 -0.16 -0.80 5.91
C THR A 76 -1.07 0.22 5.21
N ASN A 77 -0.51 1.35 4.78
CA ASN A 77 -1.26 2.47 4.20
C ASN A 77 -1.28 2.47 2.67
N THR A 78 -0.35 1.74 2.01
CA THR A 78 -0.17 1.82 0.55
C THR A 78 -0.48 0.55 -0.21
N VAL A 79 -0.42 -0.61 0.44
CA VAL A 79 -0.79 -1.89 -0.18
C VAL A 79 -2.30 -2.10 0.05
N GLY A 80 -3.04 -2.17 -1.04
CA GLY A 80 -4.48 -2.48 -1.01
C GLY A 80 -4.77 -3.92 -0.60
N GLY A 81 -6.03 -4.19 -0.27
CA GLY A 81 -6.52 -5.53 0.04
C GLY A 81 -6.06 -6.07 1.40
N ALA A 82 -6.17 -7.40 1.58
CA ALA A 82 -5.78 -8.06 2.83
C ALA A 82 -4.25 -8.03 3.06
N SER A 83 -3.47 -8.00 1.97
CA SER A 83 -2.00 -8.11 2.01
C SER A 83 -1.32 -6.93 2.71
N GLY A 84 -1.87 -5.71 2.62
CA GLY A 84 -1.24 -4.53 3.23
C GLY A 84 -1.17 -4.56 4.75
N PRO A 85 -2.29 -4.72 5.47
CA PRO A 85 -2.27 -4.89 6.92
C PRO A 85 -1.46 -6.10 7.39
N LEU A 86 -1.41 -7.18 6.61
CA LEU A 86 -0.69 -8.40 6.97
C LEU A 86 0.83 -8.23 6.82
N PHE A 87 1.33 -7.81 5.67
CA PHE A 87 2.76 -7.51 5.49
C PHE A 87 3.20 -6.34 6.38
N GLY A 88 2.39 -5.29 6.48
CA GLY A 88 2.63 -4.20 7.42
C GLY A 88 2.80 -4.69 8.86
N THR A 89 2.00 -5.67 9.27
CA THR A 89 2.14 -6.33 10.58
C THR A 89 3.41 -7.14 10.69
N VAL A 90 3.82 -7.89 9.65
CA VAL A 90 5.10 -8.64 9.66
C VAL A 90 6.26 -7.69 9.96
N PHE A 91 6.41 -6.66 9.14
CA PHE A 91 7.52 -5.71 9.23
C PHE A 91 7.50 -4.93 10.54
N ARG A 92 6.35 -4.40 10.97
CA ARG A 92 6.23 -3.67 12.25
C ARG A 92 6.52 -4.54 13.46
N ARG A 93 6.14 -5.82 13.43
CA ARG A 93 6.36 -6.74 14.55
C ARG A 93 7.80 -7.20 14.64
N MET A 94 8.44 -7.45 13.50
CA MET A 94 9.89 -7.64 13.45
C MET A 94 10.56 -6.38 14.00
N GLY A 95 10.31 -5.20 13.43
CA GLY A 95 10.95 -3.96 13.85
C GLY A 95 10.85 -3.68 15.34
N LYS A 96 9.67 -3.92 15.94
CA LYS A 96 9.47 -3.79 17.39
C LYS A 96 10.32 -4.75 18.23
N VAL A 97 10.53 -5.99 17.77
CA VAL A 97 11.37 -6.97 18.48
C VAL A 97 12.86 -6.65 18.31
N LEU A 98 13.26 -6.18 17.14
CA LEU A 98 14.64 -5.79 16.85
C LEU A 98 15.07 -4.54 17.64
N GLY A 99 14.14 -3.64 17.97
CA GLY A 99 14.40 -2.49 18.84
C GLY A 99 15.26 -1.40 18.18
N GLU A 100 16.01 -0.65 19.01
CA GLU A 100 16.80 0.51 18.58
C GLU A 100 18.32 0.26 18.59
N GLU A 101 18.73 -1.02 18.67
CA GLU A 101 20.14 -1.37 18.60
C GLU A 101 20.69 -1.20 17.17
N ALA A 102 21.95 -0.81 17.05
CA ALA A 102 22.60 -0.60 15.75
C ALA A 102 22.83 -1.91 14.97
N GLU A 103 23.00 -3.02 15.69
CA GLU A 103 23.20 -4.35 15.16
C GLU A 103 22.31 -5.35 15.89
N VAL A 104 21.75 -6.29 15.14
CA VAL A 104 20.77 -7.26 15.61
C VAL A 104 21.45 -8.60 15.84
N THR A 105 21.12 -9.31 16.92
CA THR A 105 21.65 -10.67 17.10
C THR A 105 20.86 -11.68 16.25
N PRO A 106 21.46 -12.81 15.84
CA PRO A 106 20.73 -13.86 15.14
C PRO A 106 19.48 -14.34 15.89
N GLU A 107 19.57 -14.41 17.23
CA GLU A 107 18.44 -14.78 18.09
C GLU A 107 17.31 -13.76 18.03
N ALA A 108 17.63 -12.46 18.04
CA ALA A 108 16.65 -11.38 17.93
C ALA A 108 15.95 -11.39 16.55
N LEU A 109 16.68 -11.72 15.47
CA LEU A 109 16.10 -11.91 14.15
C LEU A 109 15.10 -13.07 14.14
N GLY A 110 15.49 -14.23 14.68
CA GLY A 110 14.61 -15.40 14.81
C GLY A 110 13.37 -15.13 15.66
N GLN A 111 13.54 -14.46 16.81
CA GLN A 111 12.43 -14.03 17.67
C GLN A 111 11.50 -13.04 16.96
N GLY A 112 12.05 -12.11 16.18
CA GLY A 112 11.32 -11.13 15.39
C GLY A 112 10.42 -11.79 14.36
N LEU A 113 10.97 -12.71 13.56
CA LEU A 113 10.19 -13.46 12.56
C LEU A 113 9.09 -14.28 13.23
N ALA A 114 9.41 -15.03 14.29
CA ALA A 114 8.40 -15.81 15.02
C ALA A 114 7.29 -14.92 15.63
N ALA A 115 7.61 -13.73 16.12
CA ALA A 115 6.63 -12.77 16.63
C ALA A 115 5.74 -12.17 15.53
N ALA A 116 6.31 -11.93 14.36
CA ALA A 116 5.57 -11.52 13.18
C ALA A 116 4.57 -12.59 12.74
N VAL A 117 4.99 -13.86 12.59
CA VAL A 117 4.09 -14.97 12.22
C VAL A 117 2.93 -15.09 13.21
N ARG A 118 3.21 -15.09 14.52
CA ARG A 118 2.15 -15.12 15.55
C ARG A 118 1.16 -13.97 15.42
N SER A 119 1.62 -12.80 14.98
CA SER A 119 0.77 -11.61 14.84
C SER A 119 -0.08 -11.66 13.58
N VAL A 120 0.48 -12.13 12.46
CA VAL A 120 -0.26 -12.37 11.22
C VAL A 120 -1.34 -13.43 11.43
N ARG A 121 -1.01 -14.54 12.09
CA ARG A 121 -1.98 -15.59 12.43
C ARG A 121 -3.16 -15.04 13.24
N ARG A 122 -2.89 -14.19 14.24
CA ARG A 122 -3.97 -13.54 15.01
C ARG A 122 -4.77 -12.53 14.19
N LEU A 123 -4.12 -11.75 13.32
CA LEU A 123 -4.79 -10.71 12.54
C LEU A 123 -5.67 -11.30 11.43
N GLY A 124 -5.17 -12.32 10.73
CA GLY A 124 -5.90 -13.02 9.66
C GLY A 124 -6.76 -14.19 10.13
N ASP A 125 -6.71 -14.53 11.43
CA ASP A 125 -7.30 -15.74 12.00
C ASP A 125 -6.84 -17.03 11.27
N SER A 126 -5.61 -17.02 10.74
CA SER A 126 -5.08 -18.11 9.90
C SER A 126 -4.24 -19.10 10.69
N ALA A 127 -4.35 -20.38 10.33
CA ALA A 127 -3.51 -21.47 10.80
C ALA A 127 -2.73 -22.12 9.64
N PRO A 128 -1.64 -22.85 9.92
CA PRO A 128 -1.04 -23.75 8.93
C PRO A 128 -2.09 -24.69 8.34
N GLY A 129 -2.08 -24.84 7.02
CA GLY A 129 -3.06 -25.60 6.24
C GLY A 129 -4.24 -24.78 5.71
N ASP A 130 -4.32 -23.47 5.98
CA ASP A 130 -5.44 -22.62 5.53
C ASP A 130 -5.25 -22.05 4.11
N ALA A 131 -4.11 -22.33 3.46
CA ALA A 131 -3.66 -21.78 2.18
C ALA A 131 -3.55 -20.26 2.24
N THR A 132 -2.57 -19.78 3.01
CA THR A 132 -2.27 -18.35 3.18
C THR A 132 -0.76 -18.14 3.32
N MET A 133 -0.33 -16.88 3.41
CA MET A 133 1.06 -16.53 3.76
C MET A 133 1.63 -17.22 5.01
N VAL A 134 0.79 -17.68 5.93
CA VAL A 134 1.23 -18.42 7.12
C VAL A 134 1.91 -19.74 6.73
N ASP A 135 1.48 -20.35 5.64
CA ASP A 135 2.02 -21.62 5.15
C ASP A 135 3.45 -21.50 4.64
N ALA A 136 3.89 -20.31 4.23
CA ALA A 136 5.30 -20.02 3.94
C ALA A 136 6.06 -19.48 5.16
N LEU A 137 5.44 -18.54 5.90
CA LEU A 137 6.12 -17.84 6.99
C LEU A 137 6.37 -18.71 8.22
N GLN A 138 5.45 -19.62 8.58
CA GLN A 138 5.60 -20.48 9.76
C GLN A 138 6.76 -21.48 9.56
N PRO A 139 6.86 -22.26 8.45
CA PRO A 139 8.02 -23.11 8.20
C PRO A 139 9.34 -22.33 8.14
N ALA A 140 9.34 -21.12 7.55
CA ALA A 140 10.52 -20.27 7.53
C ALA A 140 11.01 -19.89 8.93
N ALA A 141 10.08 -19.49 9.82
CA ALA A 141 10.40 -19.14 11.20
C ALA A 141 10.93 -20.34 11.99
N ASP A 142 10.32 -21.51 11.80
CA ASP A 142 10.69 -22.74 12.49
C ASP A 142 12.07 -23.24 12.02
N ALA A 143 12.35 -23.20 10.71
CA ALA A 143 13.64 -23.57 10.13
C ALA A 143 14.77 -22.61 10.55
N LEU A 144 14.51 -21.30 10.59
CA LEU A 144 15.46 -20.31 11.10
C LEU A 144 15.81 -20.60 12.56
N ALA A 145 14.80 -20.82 13.41
CA ALA A 145 15.01 -21.08 14.83
C ALA A 145 15.77 -22.40 15.07
N ALA A 146 15.45 -23.45 14.32
CA ALA A 146 16.13 -24.74 14.43
C ALA A 146 17.61 -24.65 14.03
N SER A 147 17.91 -24.05 12.88
CA SER A 147 19.28 -23.90 12.38
C SER A 147 20.15 -23.05 13.33
N LEU A 148 19.60 -21.94 13.86
CA LEU A 148 20.31 -21.15 14.88
C LEU A 148 20.55 -21.93 16.18
N ALA A 149 19.60 -22.77 16.61
CA ALA A 149 19.76 -23.60 17.79
C ALA A 149 20.84 -24.70 17.60
N ASP A 150 21.01 -25.18 16.37
CA ASP A 150 22.05 -26.14 15.99
C ASP A 150 23.44 -25.50 15.83
N GLY A 151 23.53 -24.16 15.96
CA GLY A 151 24.78 -23.42 15.92
C GLY A 151 25.25 -23.04 14.51
N ASP A 152 24.37 -23.14 13.51
CA ASP A 152 24.65 -22.65 12.16
C ASP A 152 24.85 -21.13 12.14
N ASP A 153 25.62 -20.65 11.17
CA ASP A 153 25.76 -19.22 10.94
C ASP A 153 24.52 -18.60 10.27
N VAL A 154 24.43 -17.27 10.33
CA VAL A 154 23.31 -16.50 9.79
C VAL A 154 23.01 -16.83 8.31
N PRO A 155 24.00 -16.91 7.39
CA PRO A 155 23.75 -17.32 6.02
C PRO A 155 23.14 -18.72 5.89
N ALA A 156 23.64 -19.72 6.62
CA ALA A 156 23.08 -21.07 6.60
C ALA A 156 21.65 -21.10 7.15
N ALA A 157 21.40 -20.40 8.25
CA ALA A 157 20.08 -20.35 8.87
C ALA A 157 19.04 -19.62 8.02
N LEU A 158 19.40 -18.50 7.38
CA LEU A 158 18.52 -17.80 6.44
C LEU A 158 18.30 -18.60 5.15
N ARG A 159 19.29 -19.36 4.68
CA ARG A 159 19.11 -20.29 3.54
C ARG A 159 18.10 -21.38 3.87
N ALA A 160 18.16 -21.95 5.08
CA ALA A 160 17.20 -22.94 5.54
C ALA A 160 15.78 -22.33 5.63
N ALA A 161 15.66 -21.12 6.17
CA ALA A 161 14.41 -20.38 6.24
C ALA A 161 13.81 -20.11 4.85
N ALA A 162 14.63 -19.67 3.88
CA ALA A 162 14.19 -19.41 2.51
C ALA A 162 13.69 -20.68 1.82
N ARG A 163 14.41 -21.80 1.94
CA ARG A 163 13.96 -23.09 1.40
C ARG A 163 12.62 -23.53 2.00
N ALA A 164 12.50 -23.47 3.32
CA ALA A 164 11.25 -23.82 4.00
C ALA A 164 10.08 -22.91 3.60
N ALA A 165 10.34 -21.64 3.33
CA ALA A 165 9.31 -20.71 2.82
C ALA A 165 8.82 -21.09 1.43
N VAL A 166 9.74 -21.45 0.51
CA VAL A 166 9.41 -21.90 -0.85
C VAL A 166 8.63 -23.21 -0.81
N GLU A 167 9.12 -24.20 -0.06
CA GLU A 167 8.43 -25.48 0.13
C GLU A 167 7.03 -25.27 0.74
N GLY A 168 6.91 -24.34 1.69
CA GLY A 168 5.64 -23.97 2.31
C GLY A 168 4.65 -23.30 1.34
N ALA A 169 5.14 -22.46 0.43
CA ALA A 169 4.34 -21.86 -0.63
C ALA A 169 3.85 -22.92 -1.64
N GLU A 170 4.75 -23.78 -2.13
CA GLU A 170 4.40 -24.88 -3.04
C GLU A 170 3.39 -25.85 -2.38
N ALA A 171 3.52 -26.10 -1.08
CA ALA A 171 2.62 -26.94 -0.31
C ALA A 171 1.19 -26.39 -0.18
N THR A 172 0.93 -25.14 -0.61
CA THR A 172 -0.43 -24.58 -0.66
C THR A 172 -1.25 -25.11 -1.84
N VAL A 173 -0.60 -25.55 -2.93
CA VAL A 173 -1.27 -26.03 -4.14
C VAL A 173 -2.35 -27.11 -3.88
N PRO A 174 -2.10 -28.18 -3.11
CA PRO A 174 -3.12 -29.19 -2.85
C PRO A 174 -4.15 -28.80 -1.78
N LEU A 175 -4.01 -27.63 -1.14
CA LEU A 175 -4.87 -27.22 -0.02
C LEU A 175 -6.16 -26.57 -0.54
N ARG A 176 -7.23 -26.75 0.22
CA ARG A 176 -8.44 -25.95 0.06
C ARG A 176 -8.31 -24.68 0.91
N ALA A 177 -8.43 -23.52 0.28
CA ALA A 177 -8.37 -22.24 0.97
C ALA A 177 -9.50 -22.08 1.98
N ARG A 178 -9.15 -21.61 3.18
CA ARG A 178 -10.09 -21.38 4.30
C ARG A 178 -10.18 -19.93 4.74
N ARG A 179 -9.26 -19.09 4.24
CA ARG A 179 -9.18 -17.66 4.54
C ARG A 179 -9.07 -16.84 3.25
N GLY A 180 -9.27 -15.53 3.38
CA GLY A 180 -9.17 -14.60 2.25
C GLY A 180 -10.21 -14.85 1.15
N ARG A 181 -10.01 -14.20 0.00
CA ARG A 181 -10.90 -14.29 -1.16
C ARG A 181 -10.95 -15.71 -1.75
N ALA A 182 -9.83 -16.44 -1.72
CA ALA A 182 -9.74 -17.80 -2.21
C ALA A 182 -10.71 -18.77 -1.51
N SER A 183 -11.04 -18.52 -0.24
CA SER A 183 -12.02 -19.33 0.50
C SER A 183 -13.42 -19.35 -0.13
N TYR A 184 -13.78 -18.31 -0.89
CA TYR A 184 -15.10 -18.20 -1.55
C TYR A 184 -15.28 -19.22 -2.68
N LEU A 185 -14.18 -19.77 -3.21
CA LEU A 185 -14.19 -20.73 -4.31
C LEU A 185 -14.37 -22.18 -3.85
N GLY A 186 -14.26 -22.46 -2.54
CA GLY A 186 -14.38 -23.81 -2.01
C GLY A 186 -13.36 -24.76 -2.64
N GLU A 187 -13.80 -25.93 -3.10
CA GLU A 187 -12.93 -26.94 -3.75
C GLU A 187 -12.23 -26.42 -5.02
N ARG A 188 -12.74 -25.36 -5.66
CA ARG A 188 -12.10 -24.77 -6.84
C ARG A 188 -10.80 -24.01 -6.52
N SER A 189 -10.49 -23.78 -5.24
CA SER A 189 -9.20 -23.24 -4.83
C SER A 189 -8.07 -24.28 -4.89
N VAL A 190 -8.41 -25.57 -4.82
CA VAL A 190 -7.43 -26.67 -4.87
C VAL A 190 -6.77 -26.72 -6.25
N GLY A 191 -5.46 -26.92 -6.27
CA GLY A 191 -4.64 -26.95 -7.48
C GLY A 191 -3.97 -25.61 -7.81
N HIS A 192 -4.12 -24.60 -6.96
CA HIS A 192 -3.56 -23.26 -7.15
C HIS A 192 -2.68 -22.86 -5.97
N GLU A 193 -1.50 -22.33 -6.25
CA GLU A 193 -0.60 -21.78 -5.24
C GLU A 193 -1.17 -20.47 -4.66
N ASP A 194 -1.10 -20.29 -3.34
CA ASP A 194 -1.54 -19.07 -2.68
C ASP A 194 -0.59 -17.89 -2.99
N PRO A 195 -1.10 -16.77 -3.53
CA PRO A 195 -0.27 -15.62 -3.87
C PRO A 195 0.39 -14.98 -2.64
N GLY A 196 -0.23 -15.05 -1.46
CA GLY A 196 0.34 -14.54 -0.21
C GLY A 196 1.51 -15.39 0.30
N ALA A 197 1.44 -16.71 0.14
CA ALA A 197 2.51 -17.65 0.44
C ALA A 197 3.68 -17.48 -0.54
N ALA A 198 3.40 -17.42 -1.85
CA ALA A 198 4.40 -17.19 -2.89
C ALA A 198 5.17 -15.88 -2.65
N SER A 199 4.47 -14.76 -2.39
CA SER A 199 5.15 -13.49 -2.12
C SER A 199 5.92 -13.48 -0.79
N SER A 200 5.46 -14.23 0.21
CA SER A 200 6.21 -14.40 1.47
C SER A 200 7.50 -15.18 1.26
N ALA A 201 7.47 -16.25 0.44
CA ALA A 201 8.66 -17.00 0.07
C ALA A 201 9.68 -16.14 -0.66
N LEU A 202 9.23 -15.26 -1.56
CA LEU A 202 10.10 -14.26 -2.24
C LEU A 202 10.79 -13.33 -1.23
N LEU A 203 10.06 -12.82 -0.23
CA LEU A 203 10.63 -11.92 0.77
C LEU A 203 11.64 -12.63 1.70
N VAL A 204 11.35 -13.85 2.14
CA VAL A 204 12.32 -14.61 2.95
C VAL A 204 13.57 -14.97 2.13
N THR A 205 13.39 -15.28 0.84
CA THR A 205 14.52 -15.49 -0.08
C THR A 205 15.35 -14.23 -0.26
N ALA A 206 14.72 -13.05 -0.42
CA ALA A 206 15.43 -11.78 -0.49
C ALA A 206 16.21 -11.46 0.80
N LEU A 207 15.69 -11.85 1.98
CA LEU A 207 16.39 -11.72 3.26
C LEU A 207 17.64 -12.60 3.32
N TYR A 208 17.57 -13.83 2.79
CA TYR A 208 18.73 -14.69 2.61
C TYR A 208 19.73 -14.09 1.61
N GLU A 209 19.29 -13.64 0.44
CA GLU A 209 20.17 -13.05 -0.58
C GLU A 209 20.89 -11.79 -0.06
N ALA A 210 20.30 -11.03 0.87
CA ALA A 210 20.97 -9.89 1.51
C ALA A 210 22.22 -10.24 2.33
N THR A 211 22.42 -11.53 2.64
CA THR A 211 23.64 -12.04 3.28
C THR A 211 24.86 -12.00 2.37
N ASP A 212 24.64 -11.95 1.06
CA ASP A 212 25.69 -11.89 0.05
C ASP A 212 25.46 -10.71 -0.91
N PRO A 213 26.31 -9.67 -0.89
CA PRO A 213 26.22 -8.54 -1.81
C PRO A 213 26.26 -8.92 -3.30
N GLU A 214 26.79 -10.09 -3.67
CA GLU A 214 26.76 -10.58 -5.05
C GLU A 214 25.37 -11.13 -5.45
N LEU A 215 24.61 -11.65 -4.48
CA LEU A 215 23.23 -12.11 -4.68
C LEU A 215 22.21 -10.96 -4.62
N ALA A 216 22.58 -9.86 -3.96
CA ALA A 216 21.79 -8.63 -3.87
C ALA A 216 22.66 -7.41 -4.22
N PRO A 217 22.99 -7.20 -5.51
CA PRO A 217 23.79 -6.06 -5.92
C PRO A 217 23.07 -4.76 -5.55
N ARG A 218 23.81 -3.78 -5.00
CA ARG A 218 23.23 -2.47 -4.72
C ARG A 218 22.67 -1.90 -6.02
N ARG A 219 21.48 -1.26 -5.96
CA ARG A 219 21.09 -0.33 -7.02
C ARG A 219 22.24 0.66 -7.23
N GLN A 220 22.73 0.74 -8.46
CA GLN A 220 23.58 1.85 -8.84
C GLN A 220 22.76 3.11 -8.61
N GLU A 221 23.26 4.03 -7.77
CA GLU A 221 22.73 5.38 -7.73
C GLU A 221 22.74 5.90 -9.18
N GLU A 222 21.57 6.24 -9.72
CA GLU A 222 21.49 6.81 -11.06
C GLU A 222 22.42 8.02 -11.12
N PRO A 223 23.42 8.06 -12.03
CA PRO A 223 24.28 9.20 -12.15
C PRO A 223 23.48 10.34 -12.80
N GLY A 224 23.00 11.27 -11.97
CA GLY A 224 22.48 12.56 -12.44
C GLY A 224 21.12 12.98 -11.89
N ARG A 225 20.99 13.15 -10.57
CA ARG A 225 20.14 14.24 -10.06
C ARG A 225 21.04 15.45 -9.85
N GLN A 226 20.96 16.39 -10.79
CA GLN A 226 21.60 17.69 -10.63
C GLN A 226 21.03 18.34 -9.36
N GLU A 227 21.93 18.75 -8.47
CA GLU A 227 21.62 19.55 -7.29
C GLU A 227 20.80 20.77 -7.72
N GLU A 228 19.60 20.92 -7.16
CA GLU A 228 18.86 22.18 -7.24
C GLU A 228 19.69 23.28 -6.54
N PRO A 229 19.81 24.47 -7.15
CA PRO A 229 20.68 25.50 -6.61
C PRO A 229 20.12 26.04 -5.28
N ARG A 230 21.00 26.12 -4.28
CA ARG A 230 20.77 26.78 -2.99
C ARG A 230 20.10 28.14 -3.18
N ALA A 231 19.00 28.34 -2.47
CA ALA A 231 18.27 29.59 -2.39
C ALA A 231 19.20 30.77 -2.06
N ALA A 232 19.20 31.76 -2.95
CA ALA A 232 19.78 33.06 -2.71
C ALA A 232 18.96 33.84 -1.67
N GLU A 233 19.64 34.66 -0.88
CA GLU A 233 19.09 35.57 0.12
C GLU A 233 17.88 36.36 -0.40
N VAL A 234 16.78 36.34 0.36
CA VAL A 234 15.59 37.16 0.10
C VAL A 234 15.61 38.36 1.04
N THR A 235 15.76 39.55 0.47
CA THR A 235 15.43 40.83 1.11
C THR A 235 13.90 40.99 1.25
N PRO A 236 13.39 41.60 2.33
CA PRO A 236 11.95 41.74 2.54
C PRO A 236 11.44 43.04 1.92
N ASP A 237 10.60 42.95 0.89
CA ASP A 237 9.40 43.80 0.72
C ASP A 237 8.64 43.41 -0.55
N ALA A 238 7.49 42.75 -0.41
CA ALA A 238 6.42 42.76 -1.41
C ALA A 238 5.12 42.24 -0.75
N SER A 239 4.03 42.95 -1.00
CA SER A 239 2.67 42.68 -0.52
C SER A 239 2.20 41.23 -0.80
N PRO A 240 1.28 40.68 0.04
CA PRO A 240 0.93 39.26 0.00
C PRO A 240 0.39 38.85 -1.37
N ALA A 241 0.97 37.78 -1.91
CA ALA A 241 0.44 37.07 -3.06
C ALA A 241 -0.99 36.55 -2.76
N PRO A 242 -1.86 36.41 -3.77
CA PRO A 242 -3.17 35.80 -3.58
C PRO A 242 -3.01 34.39 -3.00
N ALA A 243 -3.90 34.01 -2.09
CA ALA A 243 -3.87 32.68 -1.46
C ALA A 243 -3.86 31.59 -2.55
N PRO A 244 -3.05 30.52 -2.41
CA PRO A 244 -3.09 29.41 -3.34
C PRO A 244 -4.51 28.82 -3.37
N GLY A 245 -5.02 28.50 -4.56
CA GLY A 245 -6.37 27.93 -4.74
C GLY A 245 -6.53 26.60 -3.98
N ARG A 246 -7.77 26.22 -3.66
CA ARG A 246 -8.05 24.95 -2.95
C ARG A 246 -8.33 23.82 -3.92
N VAL A 247 -8.10 22.59 -3.46
CA VAL A 247 -8.48 21.38 -4.20
C VAL A 247 -10.00 21.31 -4.25
N GLY A 248 -10.56 21.20 -5.46
CA GLY A 248 -12.00 21.02 -5.66
C GLY A 248 -12.43 19.56 -5.48
N VAL A 249 -13.67 19.33 -5.09
CA VAL A 249 -14.27 17.99 -5.00
C VAL A 249 -15.52 17.90 -5.88
N VAL A 250 -15.59 16.89 -6.74
CA VAL A 250 -16.75 16.61 -7.58
C VAL A 250 -17.39 15.29 -7.18
N LEU A 251 -18.70 15.34 -6.91
CA LEU A 251 -19.49 14.17 -6.56
C LEU A 251 -20.33 13.74 -7.77
N VAL A 252 -19.93 12.63 -8.40
CA VAL A 252 -20.62 12.03 -9.53
C VAL A 252 -21.52 10.90 -9.04
N SER A 253 -22.82 11.04 -9.25
CA SER A 253 -23.83 10.11 -8.74
C SER A 253 -24.91 9.86 -9.76
N HIS A 254 -25.51 8.68 -9.73
CA HIS A 254 -26.70 8.40 -10.51
C HIS A 254 -27.92 9.19 -10.02
N SER A 255 -27.93 9.62 -8.76
CA SER A 255 -28.97 10.44 -8.15
C SER A 255 -28.43 11.80 -7.74
N ARG A 256 -29.11 12.86 -8.19
CA ARG A 256 -28.84 14.24 -7.76
C ARG A 256 -29.06 14.42 -6.26
N GLU A 257 -30.09 13.80 -5.72
CA GLU A 257 -30.43 13.83 -4.29
C GLU A 257 -29.33 13.22 -3.44
N LEU A 258 -28.77 12.07 -3.87
CA LEU A 258 -27.66 11.42 -3.15
C LEU A 258 -26.39 12.28 -3.17
N ALA A 259 -26.02 12.85 -4.31
CA ALA A 259 -24.87 13.76 -4.41
C ALA A 259 -25.06 15.01 -3.53
N ALA A 260 -26.25 15.62 -3.56
CA ALA A 260 -26.56 16.80 -2.77
C ALA A 260 -26.56 16.50 -1.26
N ALA A 261 -27.15 15.38 -0.83
CA ALA A 261 -27.15 14.96 0.57
C ALA A 261 -25.74 14.67 1.07
N THR A 262 -24.90 14.02 0.24
CA THR A 262 -23.50 13.72 0.57
C THR A 262 -22.67 14.99 0.70
N ALA A 263 -22.80 15.94 -0.25
CA ALA A 263 -22.15 17.24 -0.16
C ALA A 263 -22.59 18.04 1.08
N GLY A 264 -23.89 18.03 1.38
CA GLY A 264 -24.43 18.67 2.58
C GLY A 264 -23.85 18.10 3.88
N LEU A 265 -23.74 16.77 3.97
CA LEU A 265 -23.09 16.11 5.10
C LEU A 265 -21.61 16.47 5.21
N ALA A 266 -20.87 16.42 4.09
CA ALA A 266 -19.46 16.77 4.06
C ALA A 266 -19.22 18.21 4.49
N ALA A 267 -19.98 19.17 3.96
CA ALA A 267 -19.90 20.57 4.34
C ALA A 267 -20.25 20.80 5.83
N ALA A 268 -21.26 20.11 6.36
CA ALA A 268 -21.64 20.24 7.78
C ALA A 268 -20.56 19.75 8.76
N LEU A 269 -19.64 18.89 8.30
CA LEU A 269 -18.53 18.38 9.10
C LEU A 269 -17.25 19.24 8.98
N VAL A 270 -17.25 20.25 8.10
CA VAL A 270 -16.17 21.24 8.02
C VAL A 270 -16.33 22.24 9.16
N GLY A 271 -15.46 22.14 10.18
CA GLY A 271 -15.55 22.94 11.41
C GLY A 271 -15.27 24.45 11.25
N THR A 272 -14.78 24.90 10.09
CA THR A 272 -14.33 26.28 9.84
C THR A 272 -15.39 27.17 9.18
N GLY A 273 -16.52 26.62 8.74
CA GLY A 273 -17.60 27.38 8.07
C GLY A 273 -17.28 27.86 6.65
N ASP A 274 -16.11 27.50 6.11
CA ASP A 274 -15.66 27.80 4.75
C ASP A 274 -15.15 26.50 4.09
N PRO A 275 -16.07 25.66 3.56
CA PRO A 275 -15.71 24.42 2.91
C PRO A 275 -14.98 24.69 1.57
N ALA A 276 -14.08 23.79 1.20
CA ALA A 276 -13.50 23.73 -0.13
C ALA A 276 -14.59 23.61 -1.21
N PRO A 277 -14.30 24.00 -2.46
CA PRO A 277 -15.27 23.92 -3.55
C PRO A 277 -15.80 22.50 -3.74
N VAL A 278 -17.13 22.35 -3.70
CA VAL A 278 -17.82 21.08 -3.99
C VAL A 278 -18.83 21.30 -5.10
N ALA A 279 -18.69 20.55 -6.20
CA ALA A 279 -19.62 20.57 -7.32
C ALA A 279 -20.27 19.19 -7.54
N LEU A 280 -21.46 19.18 -8.13
CA LEU A 280 -22.31 17.98 -8.23
C LEU A 280 -22.55 17.61 -9.68
N ALA A 281 -22.33 16.33 -10.02
CA ALA A 281 -22.72 15.73 -11.27
C ALA A 281 -23.67 14.55 -10.99
N GLY A 282 -24.92 14.88 -10.66
CA GLY A 282 -25.93 13.91 -10.23
C GLY A 282 -27.07 13.75 -11.23
N GLY A 283 -27.34 12.53 -11.69
CA GLY A 283 -28.47 12.21 -12.55
C GLY A 283 -28.31 12.65 -14.00
N LEU A 284 -29.43 12.61 -14.73
CA LEU A 284 -29.57 13.12 -16.09
C LEU A 284 -30.18 14.54 -16.08
N PRO A 285 -30.01 15.34 -17.16
CA PRO A 285 -30.56 16.69 -17.22
C PRO A 285 -32.07 16.80 -17.09
N ASP A 286 -32.81 15.72 -17.37
CA ASP A 286 -34.26 15.63 -17.21
C ASP A 286 -34.71 15.26 -15.77
N GLY A 287 -33.76 15.12 -14.84
CA GLY A 287 -34.00 14.71 -13.46
C GLY A 287 -34.07 13.20 -13.25
N GLY A 288 -33.86 12.40 -14.29
CA GLY A 288 -33.79 10.95 -14.19
C GLY A 288 -32.51 10.42 -13.54
N VAL A 289 -32.53 9.15 -13.15
CA VAL A 289 -31.36 8.45 -12.61
C VAL A 289 -30.39 8.10 -13.75
N GLY A 290 -29.12 8.45 -13.62
CA GLY A 290 -28.10 8.17 -14.63
C GLY A 290 -26.85 9.03 -14.49
N THR A 291 -25.90 8.90 -15.42
CA THR A 291 -24.68 9.71 -15.44
C THR A 291 -24.62 10.54 -16.72
N SER A 292 -24.45 11.85 -16.59
CA SER A 292 -24.27 12.77 -17.72
C SER A 292 -22.83 13.24 -17.84
N ALA A 293 -22.18 12.95 -18.96
CA ALA A 293 -20.83 13.44 -19.26
C ALA A 293 -20.76 14.98 -19.31
N GLU A 294 -21.84 15.65 -19.72
CA GLU A 294 -21.92 17.11 -19.72
C GLU A 294 -21.92 17.66 -18.30
N LEU A 295 -22.72 17.10 -17.40
CA LEU A 295 -22.75 17.52 -16.00
C LEU A 295 -21.41 17.28 -15.30
N VAL A 296 -20.71 16.18 -15.62
CA VAL A 296 -19.37 15.91 -15.09
C VAL A 296 -18.37 16.99 -15.52
N ARG A 297 -18.35 17.38 -16.80
CA ARG A 297 -17.46 18.44 -17.29
C ARG A 297 -17.75 19.78 -16.61
N THR A 298 -19.02 20.16 -16.52
CA THR A 298 -19.44 21.40 -15.86
C THR A 298 -19.03 21.39 -14.40
N ALA A 299 -19.28 20.31 -13.66
CA ALA A 299 -18.92 20.21 -12.25
C ALA A 299 -17.40 20.30 -12.02
N VAL A 300 -16.58 19.67 -12.86
CA VAL A 300 -15.11 19.75 -12.76
C VAL A 300 -14.62 21.18 -13.03
N ALA A 301 -15.20 21.87 -14.01
CA ALA A 301 -14.87 23.27 -14.28
C ALA A 301 -15.30 24.19 -13.12
N GLU A 302 -16.46 23.95 -12.51
CA GLU A 302 -16.97 24.73 -11.38
C GLU A 302 -16.17 24.53 -10.09
N ALA A 303 -15.65 23.32 -9.84
CA ALA A 303 -14.87 23.02 -8.64
C ALA A 303 -13.40 23.45 -8.73
N GLY A 304 -12.89 23.75 -9.93
CA GLY A 304 -11.47 24.01 -10.15
C GLY A 304 -11.03 25.43 -9.75
N GLU A 305 -10.19 25.54 -8.72
CA GLU A 305 -9.52 26.80 -8.32
C GLU A 305 -8.00 26.81 -8.63
N GLY A 306 -7.52 25.86 -9.45
CA GLY A 306 -6.12 25.79 -9.89
C GLY A 306 -5.20 24.88 -9.05
N ALA A 307 -5.71 24.24 -7.98
CA ALA A 307 -4.98 23.23 -7.21
C ALA A 307 -5.37 21.77 -7.55
N GLY A 308 -6.16 21.58 -8.61
CA GLY A 308 -6.67 20.28 -9.06
C GLY A 308 -8.03 19.92 -8.46
N VAL A 309 -8.63 18.84 -8.99
CA VAL A 309 -9.98 18.39 -8.64
C VAL A 309 -9.97 16.89 -8.33
N VAL A 310 -10.59 16.49 -7.22
CA VAL A 310 -10.84 15.08 -6.89
C VAL A 310 -12.27 14.71 -7.29
N VAL A 311 -12.44 13.61 -8.03
CA VAL A 311 -13.74 13.14 -8.52
C VAL A 311 -14.10 11.82 -7.84
N LEU A 312 -15.22 11.80 -7.12
CA LEU A 312 -15.80 10.61 -6.50
C LEU A 312 -17.00 10.11 -7.28
N CYS A 313 -17.14 8.80 -7.42
CA CYS A 313 -18.26 8.16 -8.11
C CYS A 313 -19.01 7.19 -7.18
N ASP A 314 -20.33 7.08 -7.34
CA ASP A 314 -21.17 6.16 -6.56
C ASP A 314 -21.12 4.70 -7.07
N MET A 315 -21.28 4.49 -8.37
CA MET A 315 -21.46 3.19 -9.02
C MET A 315 -20.68 3.08 -10.33
N GLY A 316 -20.52 1.85 -10.84
CA GLY A 316 -19.62 1.51 -11.95
C GLY A 316 -19.82 2.28 -13.26
N SER A 317 -21.06 2.59 -13.66
CA SER A 317 -21.30 3.36 -14.90
C SER A 317 -20.86 4.83 -14.80
N ALA A 318 -20.90 5.42 -13.60
CA ALA A 318 -20.34 6.75 -13.35
C ALA A 318 -18.82 6.73 -13.49
N VAL A 319 -18.18 5.71 -12.91
CA VAL A 319 -16.74 5.46 -13.04
C VAL A 319 -16.31 5.33 -14.50
N LEU A 320 -17.04 4.55 -15.32
CA LEU A 320 -16.74 4.39 -16.74
C LEU A 320 -16.86 5.70 -17.52
N THR A 321 -17.89 6.50 -17.22
CA THR A 321 -18.09 7.82 -17.84
C THR A 321 -16.92 8.75 -17.53
N VAL A 322 -16.52 8.84 -16.26
CA VAL A 322 -15.38 9.68 -15.84
C VAL A 322 -14.07 9.17 -16.43
N LYS A 323 -13.81 7.86 -16.44
CA LYS A 323 -12.62 7.27 -17.07
C LYS A 323 -12.55 7.57 -18.57
N SER A 324 -13.69 7.55 -19.27
CA SER A 324 -13.74 7.91 -20.69
C SER A 324 -13.32 9.37 -20.91
N LEU A 325 -13.83 10.29 -20.11
CA LEU A 325 -13.51 11.73 -20.22
C LEU A 325 -12.06 12.05 -19.81
N LEU A 326 -11.51 11.31 -18.84
CA LEU A 326 -10.08 11.39 -18.51
C LEU A 326 -9.22 10.87 -19.67
N GLY A 327 -9.63 9.78 -20.32
CA GLY A 327 -8.93 9.20 -21.47
C GLY A 327 -8.88 10.10 -22.70
N THR A 328 -9.87 10.98 -22.88
CA THR A 328 -9.91 11.98 -23.96
C THR A 328 -9.19 13.28 -23.59
N GLY A 329 -8.74 13.44 -22.34
CA GLY A 329 -8.09 14.66 -21.84
C GLY A 329 -9.07 15.79 -21.51
N GLU A 330 -10.37 15.54 -21.54
CA GLU A 330 -11.41 16.55 -21.25
C GLU A 330 -11.43 16.99 -19.77
N LEU A 331 -10.78 16.23 -18.88
CA LEU A 331 -10.69 16.50 -17.43
C LEU A 331 -9.23 16.55 -16.94
N ALA A 332 -8.36 17.30 -17.63
CA ALA A 332 -6.90 17.30 -17.40
C ALA A 332 -6.47 17.54 -15.93
N ASP A 333 -7.18 18.43 -15.23
CA ASP A 333 -6.89 18.82 -13.84
C ASP A 333 -7.63 17.96 -12.80
N ALA A 334 -8.38 16.95 -13.24
CA ALA A 334 -9.14 16.06 -12.37
C ALA A 334 -8.42 14.73 -12.12
N ARG A 335 -8.65 14.15 -10.94
CA ARG A 335 -8.21 12.81 -10.56
C ARG A 335 -9.40 12.04 -10.02
N LEU A 336 -9.70 10.90 -10.65
CA LEU A 336 -10.72 9.96 -10.19
C LEU A 336 -10.16 9.16 -9.01
N VAL A 337 -10.91 9.12 -7.91
CA VAL A 337 -10.52 8.38 -6.70
C VAL A 337 -11.44 7.18 -6.46
N ASP A 338 -10.86 6.07 -6.02
CA ASP A 338 -11.58 4.83 -5.72
C ASP A 338 -11.94 4.75 -4.22
N ALA A 339 -13.01 5.41 -3.81
CA ALA A 339 -13.43 5.54 -2.41
C ALA A 339 -14.91 5.24 -2.19
N PRO A 340 -15.34 4.77 -0.99
CA PRO A 340 -16.75 4.73 -0.63
C PRO A 340 -17.36 6.13 -0.77
N PHE A 341 -18.46 6.23 -1.52
CA PHE A 341 -18.96 7.53 -1.99
C PHE A 341 -19.18 8.55 -0.88
N VAL A 342 -19.78 8.14 0.25
CA VAL A 342 -20.10 9.06 1.36
C VAL A 342 -18.88 9.34 2.22
N GLU A 343 -18.23 8.30 2.74
CA GLU A 343 -17.09 8.44 3.65
C GLU A 343 -15.90 9.10 2.97
N GLY A 344 -15.63 8.73 1.71
CA GLY A 344 -14.60 9.33 0.89
C GLY A 344 -14.88 10.79 0.58
N ALA A 345 -16.14 11.16 0.31
CA ALA A 345 -16.51 12.55 0.06
C ALA A 345 -16.32 13.42 1.31
N VAL A 346 -16.73 12.91 2.48
CA VAL A 346 -16.50 13.60 3.76
C VAL A 346 -15.00 13.79 4.00
N ALA A 347 -14.19 12.74 3.84
CA ALA A 347 -12.76 12.81 4.05
C ALA A 347 -12.07 13.76 3.05
N ALA A 348 -12.44 13.71 1.77
CA ALA A 348 -11.92 14.60 0.73
C ALA A 348 -12.21 16.06 1.05
N VAL A 349 -13.48 16.39 1.33
CA VAL A 349 -13.92 17.78 1.57
C VAL A 349 -13.30 18.33 2.84
N VAL A 350 -13.23 17.55 3.93
CA VAL A 350 -12.59 17.99 5.19
C VAL A 350 -11.11 18.26 4.97
N THR A 351 -10.38 17.36 4.31
CA THR A 351 -8.94 17.53 4.05
C THR A 351 -8.67 18.70 3.10
N ALA A 352 -9.45 18.85 2.04
CA ALA A 352 -9.34 19.97 1.11
C ALA A 352 -9.64 21.32 1.81
N SER A 353 -10.65 21.35 2.68
CA SER A 353 -11.00 22.54 3.47
C SER A 353 -9.93 22.91 4.49
N ALA A 354 -9.16 21.92 4.96
CA ALA A 354 -8.01 22.13 5.84
C ALA A 354 -6.74 22.59 5.10
N GLY A 355 -6.79 22.76 3.77
CA GLY A 355 -5.65 23.19 2.96
C GLY A 355 -4.74 22.06 2.50
N GLY A 356 -5.22 20.81 2.54
CA GLY A 356 -4.49 19.68 1.97
C GLY A 356 -4.29 19.82 0.46
N ASP A 357 -3.11 19.43 -0.02
CA ASP A 357 -2.83 19.37 -1.46
C ASP A 357 -3.59 18.22 -2.14
N LEU A 358 -3.54 18.17 -3.49
CA LEU A 358 -4.27 17.17 -4.26
C LEU A 358 -3.94 15.73 -3.84
N ALA A 359 -2.68 15.45 -3.49
CA ALA A 359 -2.25 14.13 -3.07
C ALA A 359 -2.82 13.76 -1.70
N ALA A 360 -2.80 14.68 -0.74
CA ALA A 360 -3.38 14.49 0.59
C ALA A 360 -4.90 14.29 0.52
N VAL A 361 -5.61 15.03 -0.34
CA VAL A 361 -7.06 14.89 -0.52
C VAL A 361 -7.41 13.54 -1.15
N LEU A 362 -6.65 13.08 -2.14
CA LEU A 362 -6.81 11.75 -2.74
C LEU A 362 -6.59 10.65 -1.70
N ALA A 363 -5.49 10.70 -0.96
CA ALA A 363 -5.16 9.71 0.07
C ALA A 363 -6.25 9.64 1.15
N ALA A 364 -6.69 10.79 1.67
CA ALA A 364 -7.75 10.84 2.68
C ALA A 364 -9.07 10.23 2.20
N ALA A 365 -9.43 10.47 0.93
CA ALA A 365 -10.62 9.88 0.33
C ALA A 365 -10.50 8.35 0.19
N GLU A 366 -9.36 7.84 -0.30
CA GLU A 366 -9.11 6.39 -0.43
C GLU A 366 -9.09 5.67 0.93
N ASP A 367 -8.45 6.28 1.93
CA ASP A 367 -8.34 5.75 3.29
C ASP A 367 -9.70 5.50 3.94
N ALA A 368 -10.74 6.24 3.53
CA ALA A 368 -12.10 6.07 4.01
C ALA A 368 -12.65 4.65 3.79
N ARG A 369 -12.11 3.88 2.82
CA ARG A 369 -12.43 2.44 2.62
C ARG A 369 -12.09 1.58 3.82
N THR A 370 -11.13 2.01 4.63
CA THR A 370 -10.64 1.24 5.78
C THR A 370 -11.40 1.53 7.07
N TYR A 371 -12.31 2.52 7.06
CA TYR A 371 -13.06 2.93 8.24
C TYR A 371 -14.03 1.83 8.68
N ARG A 372 -13.70 1.18 9.80
CA ARG A 372 -14.61 0.23 10.45
C ARG A 372 -15.60 0.98 11.33
N LYS A 373 -16.89 0.71 11.13
CA LYS A 373 -17.97 1.26 11.96
C LYS A 373 -18.34 0.33 13.13
N LEU A 374 -17.72 -0.85 13.22
CA LEU A 374 -17.93 -1.89 14.22
C LEU A 374 -16.59 -2.45 14.69
#